data_AF-A0A512BGX3-F1
#
_entry.id   AF-A0A512BGX3-F1
#
_cell.length_a   1.000
_cell.length_b   1.000
_cell.length_c   1.000
_cell.angle_alpha   90.00
_cell.angle_beta   90.00
_cell.angle_gamma   90.00
#
_symmetry.space_group_name_H-M   'P 1'
#
loop_
_entity.id
_entity.type
_entity.pdbx_description
1 polymer ?
#
loop_
_entity_poly.entity_id
_entity_poly.type
_entity_poly.pdbx_seq_one_letter_code
_entity_poly.pdbx_strand_id
1 'polypeptide(L)'
;MDETYIKLKGEWLYLYQAVDKEGKTVDFLLTRKRNKLAAHKFLPKPITNNGCPNVINIDKSGANREAIRTYNKRRLKRIRIRQCKYLNNRVEGDHRFIKWRTQGMLGFKSLESASRTSSGIEIVRMIRKEQVGCLMATYFKTFCSLAA
;
A
#
# COMPACT_ATOMS: atom_id res chain seq x y z
N MET A 1 0.57 1.07 -8.15
CA MET A 1 1.03 0.04 -7.19
C MET A 1 2.53 0.04 -7.24
N ASP A 2 3.17 0.17 -6.08
CA ASP A 2 4.62 0.27 -6.00
C ASP A 2 5.15 -0.25 -4.66
N GLU A 3 6.47 -0.42 -4.56
CA GLU A 3 7.14 -0.89 -3.36
C GLU A 3 8.14 0.14 -2.84
N THR A 4 8.25 0.25 -1.52
CA THR A 4 9.27 1.08 -0.87
C THR A 4 9.89 0.37 0.33
N TYR A 5 11.00 0.93 0.81
CA TYR A 5 11.73 0.42 1.97
C TYR A 5 11.39 1.19 3.24
N ILE A 6 11.29 0.48 4.37
CA ILE A 6 11.17 1.02 5.74
C ILE A 6 12.18 0.28 6.63
N LYS A 7 12.82 0.98 7.57
CA LYS A 7 13.88 0.41 8.42
C LYS A 7 13.32 -0.14 9.74
N LEU A 8 13.76 -1.34 10.13
CA LEU A 8 13.39 -2.03 11.37
C LEU A 8 14.65 -2.62 12.03
N LYS A 9 15.01 -2.17 13.24
CA LYS A 9 16.25 -2.59 13.94
C LYS A 9 17.52 -2.62 13.06
N GLY A 10 17.66 -1.72 12.10
CA GLY A 10 18.79 -1.74 11.17
C GLY A 10 18.54 -2.47 9.85
N GLU A 11 17.53 -3.35 9.79
CA GLU A 11 17.17 -4.12 8.59
C GLU A 11 16.13 -3.39 7.72
N TRP A 12 16.20 -3.58 6.41
CA TRP A 12 15.24 -3.02 5.47
C TRP A 12 14.06 -3.97 5.23
N LEU A 13 12.85 -3.49 5.50
CA LEU A 13 11.60 -4.12 5.12
C LEU A 13 11.03 -3.51 3.86
N TYR A 14 10.18 -4.27 3.18
CA TYR A 14 9.47 -3.87 1.97
C TYR A 14 8.01 -3.60 2.28
N LEU A 15 7.60 -2.35 2.07
CA LEU A 15 6.22 -1.92 2.10
C LEU A 15 5.70 -1.89 0.66
N TYR A 16 4.72 -2.73 0.38
CA TYR A 16 3.91 -2.67 -0.84
C TYR A 16 2.74 -1.72 -0.60
N GLN A 17 2.44 -0.87 -1.58
CA GLN A 17 1.30 0.02 -1.50
C GLN A 17 0.55 0.14 -2.82
N ALA A 18 -0.77 0.19 -2.72
CA ALA A 18 -1.68 0.44 -3.82
C ALA A 18 -2.43 1.76 -3.54
N VAL A 19 -2.42 2.63 -4.53
CA VAL A 19 -3.09 3.93 -4.52
C VAL A 19 -3.89 4.04 -5.82
N ASP A 20 -5.08 4.60 -5.75
CA ASP A 20 -5.97 4.76 -6.91
C ASP A 20 -5.62 6.01 -7.75
N LYS A 21 -6.48 6.31 -8.73
CA LYS A 21 -6.33 7.47 -9.61
C LYS A 21 -6.64 8.83 -8.94
N GLU A 22 -7.18 8.85 -7.73
CA GLU A 22 -7.47 10.06 -6.96
C GLU A 22 -6.42 10.29 -5.86
N GLY A 23 -5.45 9.37 -5.73
CA GLY A 23 -4.48 9.43 -4.64
C GLY A 23 -4.99 8.79 -3.35
N LYS A 24 -6.10 8.04 -3.41
CA LYS A 24 -6.68 7.34 -2.26
C LYS A 24 -5.96 6.03 -1.99
N THR A 25 -5.74 5.73 -0.71
CA THR A 25 -5.00 4.53 -0.31
C THR A 25 -5.93 3.34 -0.47
N VAL A 26 -5.52 2.36 -1.27
CA VAL A 26 -6.32 1.16 -1.55
C VAL A 26 -5.95 0.05 -0.56
N ASP A 27 -4.65 -0.26 -0.47
CA ASP A 27 -4.15 -1.26 0.46
C ASP A 27 -2.63 -1.13 0.64
N PHE A 28 -2.10 -1.74 1.70
CA PHE A 28 -0.67 -1.85 1.97
C PHE A 28 -0.30 -3.22 2.56
N LEU A 29 0.96 -3.61 2.40
CA LEU A 29 1.51 -4.85 2.97
C LEU A 29 2.98 -4.67 3.32
N LEU A 30 3.33 -4.93 4.58
CA LEU A 30 4.71 -4.92 5.05
C LEU A 30 5.29 -6.34 5.06
N THR A 31 6.45 -6.52 4.44
CA THR A 31 7.13 -7.83 4.31
C THR A 31 8.64 -7.70 4.53
N ARG A 32 9.30 -8.78 4.99
CA ARG A 32 10.77 -8.81 5.11
C ARG A 32 11.50 -8.99 3.79
N LYS A 33 10.88 -9.67 2.82
CA LYS A 33 11.51 -10.07 1.56
C LYS A 33 10.77 -9.48 0.38
N ARG A 34 11.51 -8.81 -0.52
CA ARG A 34 11.02 -8.50 -1.87
C ARG A 34 11.10 -9.74 -2.72
N ASN A 35 10.00 -10.46 -2.79
CA ASN A 35 9.93 -11.65 -3.62
C ASN A 35 8.61 -11.67 -4.41
N LYS A 36 8.58 -12.51 -5.43
CA LYS A 36 7.38 -12.72 -6.26
C LYS A 36 6.19 -13.13 -5.40
N LEU A 37 6.41 -13.91 -4.35
CA LEU A 37 5.37 -14.37 -3.42
C LEU A 37 4.68 -13.20 -2.71
N ALA A 38 5.41 -12.17 -2.28
CA ALA A 38 4.85 -10.98 -1.66
C ALA A 38 3.94 -10.23 -2.64
N ALA A 39 4.38 -10.03 -3.88
CA ALA A 39 3.55 -9.41 -4.93
C ALA A 39 2.28 -10.25 -5.23
N HIS A 40 2.41 -11.58 -5.29
CA HIS A 40 1.27 -12.50 -5.48
C HIS A 40 0.29 -12.50 -4.29
N LYS A 41 0.77 -12.33 -3.05
CA LYS A 41 -0.08 -12.21 -1.86
C LYS A 41 -0.73 -10.83 -1.76
N PHE A 42 0.00 -9.78 -2.16
CA PHE A 42 -0.49 -8.42 -2.08
C PHE A 42 -1.60 -8.16 -3.08
N LEU A 43 -1.39 -8.43 -4.37
CA LEU A 43 -2.27 -8.01 -5.47
C LEU A 43 -3.77 -8.40 -5.31
N PRO A 44 -4.14 -9.62 -4.85
CA PRO A 44 -5.54 -9.99 -4.73
C PRO A 44 -6.31 -9.17 -3.70
N LYS A 45 -5.64 -8.71 -2.63
CA LYS A 45 -6.27 -8.03 -1.49
C LYS A 45 -6.92 -6.68 -1.88
N PRO A 46 -6.22 -5.71 -2.51
CA PRO A 46 -6.84 -4.48 -2.99
C PRO A 46 -7.89 -4.71 -4.08
N ILE A 47 -7.70 -5.72 -4.95
CA ILE A 47 -8.68 -6.01 -6.01
C ILE A 47 -10.00 -6.55 -5.44
N THR A 48 -9.92 -7.36 -4.38
CA THR A 48 -11.09 -7.98 -3.76
C THR A 48 -11.89 -6.92 -2.98
N ASN A 49 -11.19 -6.02 -2.28
CA ASN A 49 -11.82 -5.03 -1.42
C ASN A 49 -12.35 -3.80 -2.18
N ASN A 50 -11.70 -3.40 -3.27
CA ASN A 50 -11.99 -2.14 -3.96
C ASN A 50 -12.47 -2.33 -5.42
N GLY A 51 -12.65 -3.58 -5.85
CA GLY A 51 -13.06 -3.92 -7.21
C GLY A 51 -11.89 -4.09 -8.19
N CYS A 52 -12.18 -4.71 -9.33
CA CYS A 52 -11.17 -5.07 -10.34
C CYS A 52 -10.83 -3.89 -11.26
N PRO A 53 -9.59 -3.37 -11.26
CA PRO A 53 -9.21 -2.25 -12.11
C PRO A 53 -8.97 -2.69 -13.56
N ASN A 54 -9.31 -1.83 -14.52
CA ASN A 54 -8.99 -2.07 -15.94
C ASN A 54 -7.48 -1.92 -16.23
N VAL A 55 -6.80 -1.04 -15.49
CA VAL A 55 -5.38 -0.72 -15.68
C VAL A 55 -4.70 -0.62 -14.32
N ILE A 56 -3.54 -1.27 -14.16
CA ILE A 56 -2.66 -1.07 -13.01
C ILE A 56 -1.37 -0.44 -13.50
N ASN A 57 -1.04 0.73 -12.94
CA ASN A 57 0.28 1.33 -13.10
C ASN A 57 1.26 0.70 -12.12
N ILE A 58 2.36 0.17 -12.65
CA ILE A 58 3.48 -0.37 -11.88
C ILE A 58 4.78 0.26 -12.39
N ASP A 59 5.81 0.28 -11.55
CA ASP A 59 7.16 0.58 -12.01
C ASP A 59 7.78 -0.62 -12.78
N LYS A 60 9.11 -0.62 -12.98
CA LYS A 60 9.88 -1.70 -13.61
C LYS A 60 10.00 -2.98 -12.77
N SER A 61 9.10 -3.19 -11.79
CA SER A 61 9.09 -4.39 -10.92
C SER A 61 8.61 -5.62 -11.69
N GLY A 62 9.53 -6.54 -12.01
CA GLY A 62 9.23 -7.82 -12.64
C GLY A 62 8.31 -8.71 -11.77
N ALA A 63 8.43 -8.63 -10.45
CA ALA A 63 7.57 -9.36 -9.51
C ALA A 63 6.09 -8.95 -9.64
N ASN A 64 5.83 -7.63 -9.71
CA ASN A 64 4.47 -7.11 -9.89
C ASN A 64 3.89 -7.47 -11.26
N ARG A 65 4.71 -7.42 -12.30
CA ARG A 65 4.30 -7.80 -13.65
C ARG A 65 3.83 -9.25 -13.70
N GLU A 66 4.61 -10.15 -13.11
CA GLU A 66 4.26 -11.57 -13.01
C GLU A 66 3.05 -11.83 -12.10
N ALA A 67 2.91 -11.08 -11.00
CA ALA A 67 1.74 -11.15 -10.14
C ALA A 67 0.44 -10.85 -10.90
N ILE A 68 0.43 -9.77 -11.70
CA ILE A 68 -0.74 -9.38 -12.49
C ILE A 68 -1.03 -10.39 -13.61
N ARG A 69 0.00 -10.89 -14.29
CA ARG A 69 -0.15 -11.92 -15.34
C ARG A 69 -0.79 -13.20 -14.78
N THR A 70 -0.28 -13.69 -13.66
CA THR A 70 -0.83 -14.89 -13.01
C THR A 70 -2.23 -14.66 -12.46
N TYR A 71 -2.51 -13.48 -11.90
CA TYR A 71 -3.86 -13.12 -11.46
C TYR A 71 -4.86 -13.12 -12.62
N ASN A 72 -4.52 -12.47 -13.73
CA ASN A 72 -5.34 -12.45 -14.95
C ASN A 72 -5.65 -13.87 -15.46
N LYS A 73 -4.63 -14.75 -15.52
CA LYS A 73 -4.81 -16.14 -15.93
C LYS A 73 -5.74 -16.91 -14.99
N ARG A 74 -5.53 -16.81 -13.68
CA ARG A 74 -6.30 -17.57 -12.67
C ARG A 74 -7.74 -17.08 -12.50
N ARG A 75 -7.98 -15.78 -12.66
CA ARG A 75 -9.30 -15.15 -12.43
C ARG A 75 -10.03 -14.78 -13.73
N LEU A 76 -9.49 -15.18 -14.89
CA LEU A 76 -10.01 -14.84 -16.22
C LEU A 76 -10.27 -13.33 -16.39
N LYS A 77 -9.34 -12.51 -15.88
CA LYS A 77 -9.39 -11.04 -15.98
C LYS A 77 -8.41 -10.54 -17.04
N ARG A 78 -8.65 -9.32 -17.54
CA ARG A 78 -7.81 -8.64 -18.54
C ARG A 78 -7.29 -7.30 -18.03
N ILE A 79 -6.65 -7.31 -16.86
CA ILE A 79 -6.02 -6.11 -16.30
C ILE A 79 -4.83 -5.72 -17.16
N ARG A 80 -4.84 -4.50 -17.72
CA ARG A 80 -3.73 -3.97 -18.52
C ARG A 80 -2.64 -3.44 -17.60
N ILE A 81 -1.39 -3.79 -17.90
CA ILE A 81 -0.22 -3.26 -17.19
C ILE A 81 0.22 -1.98 -17.89
N ARG A 82 0.34 -0.89 -17.14
CA ARG A 82 0.90 0.39 -17.61
C ARG A 82 2.18 0.70 -16.83
N GLN A 83 3.17 1.25 -17.53
CA GLN A 83 4.41 1.74 -16.93
C GLN A 83 4.55 3.21 -17.33
N CYS A 84 4.11 4.11 -16.47
CA CYS A 84 4.28 5.55 -16.65
C CYS A 84 4.90 6.15 -15.39
N LYS A 85 6.11 6.71 -15.54
CA LYS A 85 6.89 7.30 -14.44
C LYS A 85 6.09 8.39 -13.71
N TYR A 86 5.47 9.31 -14.44
CA TYR A 86 4.73 10.42 -13.85
C TYR A 86 3.49 10.00 -13.03
N LEU A 87 2.86 8.86 -13.40
CA LEU A 87 1.74 8.33 -12.63
C LEU A 87 2.19 7.66 -11.33
N ASN A 88 3.47 7.28 -11.20
CA ASN A 88 4.02 6.78 -9.94
C ASN A 88 4.21 7.90 -8.90
N ASN A 89 4.29 9.17 -9.29
CA ASN A 89 4.43 10.29 -8.35
C ASN A 89 3.39 10.29 -7.22
N ARG A 90 2.18 9.76 -7.47
CA ARG A 90 1.12 9.65 -6.45
C ARG A 90 1.45 8.65 -5.36
N VAL A 91 1.88 7.44 -5.74
CA VAL A 91 2.29 6.41 -4.78
C VAL A 91 3.64 6.76 -4.15
N GLU A 92 4.53 7.44 -4.86
CA GLU A 92 5.79 7.97 -4.31
C GLU A 92 5.56 9.08 -3.27
N GLY A 93 4.62 10.00 -3.52
CA GLY A 93 4.17 10.96 -2.52
C GLY A 93 3.55 10.27 -1.31
N ASP A 94 2.94 9.11 -1.54
CA ASP A 94 2.45 8.26 -0.46
C ASP A 94 3.59 7.70 0.40
N HIS A 95 4.56 7.05 -0.23
CA HIS A 95 5.77 6.57 0.40
C HIS A 95 6.53 7.64 1.20
N ARG A 96 6.61 8.88 0.69
CA ARG A 96 7.35 9.97 1.34
C ARG A 96 6.80 10.30 2.72
N PHE A 97 5.48 10.33 2.88
CA PHE A 97 4.84 10.63 4.16
C PHE A 97 5.11 9.54 5.20
N ILE A 98 5.00 8.26 4.81
CA ILE A 98 5.29 7.14 5.73
C ILE A 98 6.75 7.18 6.16
N LYS A 99 7.67 7.41 5.22
CA LYS A 99 9.10 7.56 5.54
C LYS A 99 9.35 8.71 6.49
N TRP A 100 8.76 9.88 6.23
CA TRP A 100 8.92 11.04 7.09
C TRP A 100 8.42 10.78 8.51
N ARG A 101 7.25 10.13 8.67
CA ARG A 101 6.72 9.76 9.99
C ARG A 101 7.58 8.73 10.71
N THR A 102 8.11 7.74 9.98
CA THR A 102 8.89 6.64 10.58
C THR A 102 10.36 7.01 10.84
N GLN A 103 10.91 8.00 10.14
CA GLN A 103 12.30 8.43 10.28
C GLN A 103 12.66 8.87 11.71
N GLY A 104 11.73 9.52 12.41
CA GLY A 104 11.93 9.97 13.80
C GLY A 104 11.73 8.89 14.87
N MET A 105 11.28 7.68 14.52
CA MET A 105 10.82 6.68 15.50
C MET A 105 11.93 5.78 16.07
N LEU A 106 13.21 6.12 15.87
CA LEU A 106 14.39 5.30 16.22
C LEU A 106 14.35 3.85 15.70
N GLY A 107 13.46 3.57 14.74
CA GLY A 107 13.23 2.25 14.17
C GLY A 107 12.32 1.35 15.01
N PHE A 108 11.61 0.45 14.33
CA PHE A 108 10.74 -0.53 15.00
C PHE A 108 11.53 -1.66 15.64
N LYS A 109 11.01 -2.25 16.73
CA LYS A 109 11.63 -3.41 17.42
C LYS A 109 11.10 -4.79 16.96
N SER A 110 9.91 -4.85 16.38
CA SER A 110 9.28 -6.07 15.87
C SER A 110 8.48 -5.76 14.61
N LEU A 111 8.35 -6.76 13.72
CA LEU A 111 7.58 -6.61 12.47
C LEU A 111 6.10 -6.31 12.77
N GLU A 112 5.57 -6.92 13.81
CA GLU A 112 4.19 -6.74 14.23
C GLU A 112 3.92 -5.30 14.67
N SER A 113 4.79 -4.71 15.49
CA SER A 113 4.71 -3.30 15.87
C SER A 113 4.86 -2.39 14.65
N ALA A 114 5.81 -2.68 13.75
CA ALA A 114 5.98 -1.92 12.51
C ALA A 114 4.73 -1.97 11.63
N SER A 115 4.11 -3.14 11.51
CA SER A 115 2.89 -3.34 10.75
C SER A 115 1.74 -2.53 11.38
N ARG A 116 1.48 -2.67 12.68
CA ARG A 116 0.41 -1.93 13.38
C ARG A 116 0.60 -0.42 13.30
N THR A 117 1.82 0.06 13.52
CA THR A 117 2.11 1.50 13.42
C THR A 117 1.95 2.01 11.99
N SER A 118 2.42 1.25 11.00
CA SER A 118 2.22 1.62 9.59
C SER A 118 0.74 1.65 9.23
N SER A 119 -0.06 0.67 9.71
CA SER A 119 -1.51 0.69 9.58
C SER A 119 -2.13 1.95 10.18
N GLY A 120 -1.73 2.32 11.40
CA GLY A 120 -2.23 3.52 12.05
C GLY A 120 -1.88 4.81 11.30
N ILE A 121 -0.64 4.92 10.79
CA ILE A 121 -0.20 6.05 9.96
C ILE A 121 -1.07 6.15 8.70
N GLU A 122 -1.34 5.03 8.04
CA GLU A 122 -2.20 5.00 6.86
C GLU A 122 -3.65 5.34 7.17
N ILE A 123 -4.21 4.86 8.28
CA ILE A 123 -5.58 5.22 8.69
C ILE A 123 -5.70 6.73 8.91
N VAL A 124 -4.78 7.34 9.67
CA VAL A 124 -4.76 8.80 9.87
C VAL A 124 -4.65 9.54 8.53
N ARG A 125 -3.91 8.98 7.57
CA ARG A 125 -3.80 9.55 6.24
C ARG A 125 -5.09 9.42 5.42
N MET A 126 -5.74 8.27 5.45
CA MET A 126 -7.04 8.05 4.80
C MET A 126 -8.08 9.04 5.32
N ILE A 127 -8.07 9.28 6.63
CA ILE A 127 -8.92 10.27 7.29
C ILE A 127 -8.63 11.69 6.79
N ARG A 128 -7.35 12.09 6.73
CA ARG A 128 -6.92 13.40 6.20
C ARG A 128 -7.24 13.61 4.71
N LYS A 129 -7.35 12.53 3.94
CA LYS A 129 -7.75 12.53 2.53
C LYS A 129 -9.27 12.38 2.36
N GLU A 130 -10.04 12.46 3.45
CA GLU A 130 -11.51 12.35 3.45
C GLU A 130 -12.03 11.04 2.83
N GLN A 131 -11.24 9.97 2.90
CA GLN A 131 -11.63 8.65 2.36
C GLN A 131 -12.59 7.91 3.28
N VAL A 132 -12.57 8.24 4.56
CA VAL A 132 -13.40 7.58 5.56
C VAL A 132 -14.62 8.45 5.80
N GLY A 133 -15.71 8.06 5.14
CA GLY A 133 -17.00 8.75 5.21
C GLY A 133 -17.68 8.55 6.56
N CYS A 134 -17.28 9.33 7.56
CA CYS A 134 -18.18 9.64 8.64
C CYS A 134 -18.24 11.15 8.78
N LEU A 135 -19.17 11.76 8.04
CA LEU A 135 -19.33 13.21 7.91
C LEU A 135 -19.54 13.92 9.27
N MET A 136 -19.90 13.17 10.33
CA MET A 136 -20.22 13.69 11.67
C MET A 136 -19.28 13.19 12.78
N ALA A 137 -18.28 12.37 12.49
CA ALA A 137 -17.33 11.87 13.50
C ALA A 137 -16.04 12.69 13.48
N THR A 138 -15.50 12.99 14.66
CA THR A 138 -14.14 13.56 14.76
C THR A 138 -13.13 12.59 14.17
N TYR A 139 -12.04 13.11 13.61
CA TYR A 139 -10.95 12.29 13.05
C TYR A 139 -10.44 11.21 14.01
N PHE A 140 -10.47 11.47 15.33
CA PHE A 140 -10.13 10.49 16.36
C PHE A 140 -11.16 9.35 16.46
N LYS A 141 -12.47 9.65 16.44
CA LYS A 141 -13.53 8.63 16.49
C LYS A 141 -13.47 7.72 15.25
N THR A 142 -13.25 8.29 14.08
CA THR A 142 -13.08 7.56 12.82
C THR A 142 -11.81 6.70 12.82
N PHE A 143 -10.74 7.15 13.47
CA PHE A 143 -9.53 6.36 13.67
C PHE A 143 -9.80 5.14 14.56
N CYS A 144 -10.46 5.34 15.71
CA CYS A 144 -10.79 4.26 16.64
C CYS A 144 -11.68 3.20 15.98
N SER A 145 -12.65 3.58 15.15
CA SER A 145 -13.52 2.62 14.45
C SER A 145 -12.80 1.77 13.40
N LEU A 146 -11.65 2.22 12.88
CA LEU A 146 -10.86 1.49 11.89
C LEU A 146 -9.73 0.66 12.51
N ALA A 147 -9.40 0.91 13.77
CA ALA A 147 -8.34 0.22 14.51
C ALA A 147 -8.84 -0.93 15.39
N ALA A 148 -10.16 -1.01 15.62
CA ALA A 148 -10.83 -2.10 16.34
C ALA A 148 -10.97 -3.36 15.48
#